data_AF-R0KL81-F1
#
_entry.id   AF-R0KL81-F1
#
_cell.length_a   1.000
_cell.length_b   1.000
_cell.length_c   1.000
_cell.angle_alpha   90.00
_cell.angle_beta   90.00
_cell.angle_gamma   90.00
#
_symmetry.space_group_name_H-M   'P 1'
#
loop_
_entity.id
_entity.type
_entity.pdbx_description
1 polymer ?
#
loop_
_entity_poly.entity_id
_entity_poly.type
_entity_poly.pdbx_seq_one_letter_code
_entity_poly.pdbx_strand_id
1 'polypeptide(L)'
;MSDRSIKWRDIGNEERRRILDNINAQLSVKGCPEVDLYVVKWRISLALSNLKTEEKRKAKASGEGGSSSSTPATRVSQAATRLPYDPVRDVP
;
A
#
# COMPACT_ATOMS: atom_id res chain seq x y z
N MET A 1 -19.14 -7.14 15.91
CA MET A 1 -18.56 -8.43 16.36
C MET A 1 -17.79 -8.97 15.15
N SER A 2 -16.47 -9.06 15.06
CA SER A 2 -15.38 -8.98 16.03
C SER A 2 -14.11 -8.52 15.27
N ASP A 3 -13.58 -7.33 15.57
CA ASP A 3 -12.24 -6.89 15.11
C ASP A 3 -11.15 -7.64 15.88
N ARG A 4 -11.09 -8.96 15.71
CA ARG A 4 -9.98 -9.74 16.24
C ARG A 4 -8.81 -9.49 15.30
N SER A 5 -8.04 -8.45 15.58
CA SER A 5 -6.78 -8.15 14.91
C SER A 5 -5.82 -9.31 15.17
N ILE A 6 -5.91 -10.35 14.33
CA ILE A 6 -5.05 -11.53 14.39
C ILE A 6 -3.63 -11.05 14.12
N LYS A 7 -2.74 -11.24 15.10
CA LYS A 7 -1.32 -10.95 14.95
C LYS A 7 -0.58 -12.24 14.68
N TRP A 8 0.56 -12.15 13.99
CA TRP A 8 1.48 -13.28 13.82
C TRP A 8 1.84 -13.98 15.14
N ARG A 9 1.89 -13.21 16.24
CA ARG A 9 2.16 -13.73 17.59
C ARG A 9 1.08 -14.67 18.12
N ASP A 10 -0.16 -14.53 17.65
CA ASP A 10 -1.31 -15.31 18.11
C ASP A 10 -1.37 -16.69 17.41
N ILE A 11 -0.62 -16.86 16.32
CA ILE A 11 -0.47 -18.14 15.60
C ILE A 11 0.53 -19.02 16.36
N GLY A 12 0.15 -20.25 16.71
CA GLY A 12 1.03 -21.21 17.37
C GLY A 12 2.25 -21.60 16.53
N ASN A 13 3.34 -22.05 17.18
CA ASN A 13 4.59 -22.38 16.49
C ASN A 13 4.44 -23.53 15.47
N GLU A 14 3.61 -24.54 15.78
CA GLU A 14 3.32 -25.64 14.85
C GLU A 14 2.64 -25.14 13.58
N GLU A 15 1.66 -24.27 13.74
CA GLU A 15 0.92 -23.69 12.62
C GLU A 15 1.81 -22.77 11.78
N ARG A 16 2.70 -22.00 12.42
CA ARG A 16 3.71 -21.20 11.70
C ARG A 16 4.63 -22.09 10.84
N ARG A 17 5.01 -23.27 11.35
CA ARG A 17 5.84 -24.23 10.60
C ARG A 17 5.07 -24.83 9.42
N ARG A 18 3.81 -25.21 9.62
CA ARG A 18 2.93 -25.67 8.53
C ARG A 18 2.77 -24.63 7.43
N ILE A 19 2.59 -23.36 7.81
CA ILE A 19 2.52 -22.24 6.86
C ILE A 19 3.83 -22.11 6.07
N LEU A 20 4.98 -22.20 6.75
CA LEU A 20 6.30 -22.15 6.11
C LEU A 20 6.48 -23.29 5.10
N ASP A 21 6.18 -24.53 5.51
CA ASP A 21 6.35 -25.72 4.66
C ASP A 21 5.46 -25.63 3.41
N ASN A 22 4.21 -25.17 3.57
CA ASN A 22 3.30 -24.96 2.44
C ASN A 22 3.79 -23.85 1.50
N ILE A 23 4.30 -22.74 2.03
CA ILE A 23 4.87 -21.65 1.22
C ILE A 23 6.09 -22.16 0.45
N ASN A 24 7.01 -22.86 1.10
CA ASN A 24 8.21 -23.39 0.46
C ASN A 24 7.88 -24.45 -0.59
N ALA A 25 6.87 -25.30 -0.35
CA ALA A 25 6.37 -26.22 -1.37
C ALA A 25 5.86 -25.49 -2.61
N GLN A 26 5.11 -24.40 -2.43
CA GLN A 26 4.63 -23.58 -3.56
C GLN A 26 5.75 -22.82 -4.27
N LEU A 27 6.76 -22.36 -3.53
CA LEU A 27 7.94 -21.69 -4.11
C LEU A 27 8.79 -22.67 -4.91
N SER A 28 8.96 -23.89 -4.41
CA SER A 28 9.68 -24.97 -5.09
C SER A 28 9.07 -25.29 -6.46
N VAL A 29 7.74 -25.40 -6.53
CA VAL A 29 7.00 -25.59 -7.81
C VAL A 29 7.27 -24.46 -8.80
N LYS A 30 7.49 -23.23 -8.31
CA LYS A 30 7.77 -22.05 -9.13
C LYS A 30 9.27 -21.83 -9.41
N GLY A 31 10.13 -22.75 -8.99
CA GLY A 31 11.58 -22.64 -9.12
C GLY A 31 12.20 -21.52 -8.27
N CYS A 32 11.51 -21.09 -7.21
CA CYS A 32 11.99 -20.07 -6.28
C CYS A 32 12.74 -20.73 -5.11
N PRO A 33 13.80 -20.08 -4.58
CA PRO A 33 14.48 -20.55 -3.37
C PRO A 33 13.54 -20.61 -2.17
N GLU A 34 13.84 -21.53 -1.26
CA GLU A 34 13.15 -21.63 0.02
C GLU A 34 13.37 -20.37 0.86
N VAL A 35 12.34 -19.98 1.59
CA VAL A 35 12.38 -18.83 2.49
C VAL A 35 12.38 -19.28 3.94
N ASP A 36 12.92 -18.43 4.79
CA ASP A 36 12.90 -18.62 6.23
C ASP A 36 11.63 -18.02 6.86
N LEU A 37 11.30 -18.49 8.07
CA LEU A 37 10.16 -18.05 8.86
C LEU A 37 10.14 -16.53 9.08
N TYR A 38 11.32 -15.91 9.14
CA TYR A 38 11.45 -14.45 9.27
C TYR A 38 10.81 -13.70 8.08
N VAL A 39 11.04 -14.18 6.86
CA VAL A 39 10.50 -13.58 5.63
C VAL A 39 8.98 -13.72 5.62
N VAL A 40 8.48 -14.90 5.98
CA VAL A 40 7.05 -15.19 6.09
C VAL A 40 6.38 -14.27 7.13
N LYS A 41 6.98 -14.15 8.32
CA LYS A 41 6.53 -13.22 9.37
C LYS A 41 6.44 -11.79 8.86
N TRP A 42 7.48 -11.30 8.18
CA TRP A 42 7.51 -9.94 7.64
C TRP A 42 6.40 -9.72 6.60
N ARG A 43 6.25 -10.66 5.64
CA ARG A 43 5.21 -10.59 4.62
C ARG A 43 3.81 -10.56 5.21
N ILE A 44 3.53 -11.41 6.20
CA ILE A 44 2.23 -11.46 6.86
C ILE A 44 1.97 -10.21 7.70
N SER A 45 2.98 -9.70 8.40
CA SER A 45 2.87 -8.43 9.14
C SER A 45 2.54 -7.26 8.22
N LEU A 46 3.15 -7.22 7.03
CA LEU A 46 2.89 -6.21 6.01
C LEU A 46 1.47 -6.36 5.42
N ALA A 47 1.05 -7.59 5.09
CA ALA A 47 -0.30 -7.87 4.59
C ALA A 47 -1.38 -7.44 5.59
N LEU A 48 -1.22 -7.76 6.88
CA LEU A 48 -2.14 -7.34 7.94
C LEU A 48 -2.18 -5.81 8.10
N SER A 49 -1.04 -5.13 7.96
CA SER A 49 -0.97 -3.67 8.01
C SER A 49 -1.66 -3.01 6.82
N ASN A 50 -1.52 -3.60 5.63
CA ASN A 50 -2.20 -3.15 4.42
C ASN A 50 -3.71 -3.35 4.52
N LEU A 51 -4.18 -4.49 5.03
CA LEU A 51 -5.61 -4.76 5.26
C LEU A 51 -6.25 -3.69 6.15
N LYS A 52 -5.59 -3.35 7.28
CA LYS A 52 -6.06 -2.30 8.18
C LYS A 52 -6.12 -0.92 7.50
N THR A 53 -5.21 -0.65 6.58
CA THR A 53 -5.16 0.63 5.84
C THR A 53 -6.26 0.68 4.79
N GLU A 54 -6.52 -0.42 4.10
CA GLU A 54 -7.59 -0.55 3.10
C GLU A 54 -8.98 -0.49 3.74
N GLU A 55 -9.19 -1.10 4.91
CA GLU A 55 -10.44 -0.96 5.68
C GLU A 55 -10.71 0.50 6.07
N LYS A 56 -9.68 1.21 6.54
CA LYS A 56 -9.78 2.64 6.84
C LYS A 56 -10.06 3.50 5.60
N ARG A 57 -9.48 3.15 4.45
CA ARG A 57 -9.74 3.83 3.17
C ARG A 57 -11.14 3.57 2.66
N LYS A 58 -11.61 2.32 2.73
CA LYS A 58 -12.99 1.95 2.37
C LYS A 58 -14.00 2.64 3.29
N ALA A 59 -13.76 2.68 4.60
CA ALA A 59 -14.61 3.43 5.53
C ALA A 59 -14.68 4.93 5.22
N LYS A 60 -13.58 5.54 4.77
CA LYS A 60 -13.56 6.95 4.31
C LYS A 60 -14.22 7.18 2.95
N ALA A 61 -14.22 6.18 2.07
CA ALA A 61 -14.89 6.29 0.76
C ALA A 61 -16.41 6.05 0.85
N SER A 62 -16.89 5.42 1.92
CA SER A 62 -18.32 5.20 2.18
C SER A 62 -18.97 6.31 3.02
N GLY A 63 -18.20 7.30 3.48
CA GLY A 63 -18.69 8.48 4.19
C GLY A 63 -18.72 9.70 3.26
N GLU A 64 -19.93 10.13 2.92
CA GLU A 64 -20.28 11.45 2.37
C GLU A 64 -19.68 11.84 1.01
N GLY A 65 -20.54 11.73 0.00
CA GLY A 65 -20.51 12.66 -1.12
C GLY A 65 -20.61 14.09 -0.61
N GLY A 66 -19.53 14.85 -0.81
CA GLY A 66 -19.45 16.28 -0.52
C GLY A 66 -18.68 16.94 -1.65
N SER A 67 -19.42 17.38 -2.66
CA SER A 67 -18.94 18.19 -3.77
C SER A 67 -18.23 19.43 -3.25
N SER A 68 -17.03 19.71 -3.76
CA SER A 68 -16.44 21.06 -3.79
C SER A 68 -15.52 21.17 -5.00
N SER A 69 -16.15 21.12 -6.17
CA SER A 69 -15.67 21.85 -7.33
C SER A 69 -15.90 23.34 -7.05
N SER A 70 -14.83 24.10 -6.89
CA SER A 70 -14.89 25.56 -6.78
C SER A 70 -13.83 26.16 -7.70
N THR A 71 -14.18 26.29 -8.98
CA THR A 71 -13.68 27.35 -9.85
C THR A 71 -14.78 28.39 -10.01
N PRO A 72 -14.54 29.64 -9.62
CA PRO A 72 -15.07 30.78 -10.34
C PRO A 72 -13.93 31.48 -11.09
N ALA A 73 -14.19 31.73 -12.36
CA ALA A 73 -13.30 32.43 -13.27
C ALA A 73 -13.13 33.90 -12.85
N THR A 74 -11.88 34.33 -12.68
CA THR A 74 -11.51 35.75 -12.75
C THR A 74 -10.67 35.94 -14.01
N ARG A 75 -11.29 36.48 -15.05
CA ARG A 75 -10.57 37.10 -16.18
C ARG A 75 -9.86 38.33 -15.62
N VAL A 76 -8.54 38.42 -15.82
CA VAL A 76 -7.77 39.59 -16.33
C VAL A 76 -6.26 39.39 -16.08
N SER A 77 -5.50 39.74 -17.11
CA SER A 77 -4.03 39.85 -17.20
C SER A 77 -3.24 38.61 -17.64
N GLN A 78 -2.88 38.64 -18.91
CA GLN A 78 -1.86 37.87 -19.60
C GLN A 78 -0.52 37.97 -18.84
N ALA A 79 -0.26 37.02 -17.93
CA ALA A 79 1.07 36.77 -17.41
C ALA A 79 1.52 35.42 -17.97
N ALA A 80 2.42 35.46 -18.95
CA ALA A 80 3.05 34.28 -19.51
C ALA A 80 3.48 33.35 -18.37
N THR A 81 3.00 32.11 -18.38
CA THR A 81 3.50 31.03 -17.53
C THR A 81 4.97 30.83 -17.87
N ARG A 82 5.85 31.58 -17.20
CA ARG A 82 7.28 31.37 -17.30
C ARG A 82 7.54 29.99 -16.72
N LEU A 83 7.89 29.05 -17.61
CA LEU A 83 8.42 27.75 -17.21
C LEU A 83 9.58 28.00 -16.24
N PRO A 84 9.76 27.15 -15.22
CA PRO A 84 10.94 27.21 -14.36
C PRO A 84 12.19 27.08 -15.24
N TYR A 85 13.20 27.89 -14.94
CA TYR A 85 14.48 27.91 -15.67
C TYR A 85 15.04 26.49 -15.83
N ASP A 86 15.32 26.11 -17.08
CA ASP A 86 15.87 24.81 -17.41
C ASP A 86 17.31 24.98 -17.95
N PRO A 87 18.34 24.55 -17.21
CA PRO A 87 19.75 24.74 -17.56
C PRO A 87 20.17 23.91 -18.78
N VAL A 88 19.30 23.10 -19.38
CA VAL A 88 19.55 22.44 -20.67
C VAL A 88 18.95 23.24 -21.82
N ARG A 89 17.88 24.02 -21.57
CA ARG A 89 17.15 24.78 -22.60
C ARG A 89 17.55 26.25 -22.67
N ASP A 90 17.96 26.84 -21.53
CA ASP A 90 18.07 28.29 -21.34
C ASP A 90 19.54 28.78 -21.23
N VAL A 91 20.52 28.02 -21.72
CA VAL A 91 21.94 28.43 -21.86
C VAL A 91 22.23 28.82 -23.31
N PRO A 92 22.93 29.95 -23.57
CA PRO A 92 23.23 30.44 -24.91
C PRO A 92 24.25 29.59 -25.68
#